data_AF-A0A392TXE4-F1
#
_entry.id   AF-A0A392TXE4-F1
#
_cell.length_a   1.000
_cell.length_b   1.000
_cell.length_c   1.000
_cell.angle_alpha   90.00
_cell.angle_beta   90.00
_cell.angle_gamma   90.00
#
_symmetry.space_group_name_H-M   'P 1'
#
loop_
_entity.id
_entity.type
_entity.pdbx_description
1 polymer ?
#
loop_
_entity_poly.entity_id
_entity_poly.type
_entity_poly.pdbx_seq_one_letter_code
_entity_poly.pdbx_strand_id
1 'polypeptide(L)' 'MVKGLPELQQSEDKCVSCLTGKQHRDPIPKQANWRASAKLELVHSDICGPIAPQSNGGN' A
#
# COMPACT_ATOMS: atom_id res chain seq x y z
N MET A 1 -23.71 21.41 25.84
CA MET A 1 -24.53 21.12 24.64
C MET A 1 -24.57 22.36 23.77
N VAL A 2 -24.25 22.24 22.48
CA VAL A 2 -24.29 23.36 21.53
C VAL A 2 -25.72 23.48 20.97
N LYS A 3 -26.29 24.69 20.92
CA LYS A 3 -27.60 25.00 20.33
C LYS A 3 -27.41 25.91 19.13
N GLY A 4 -28.17 25.70 18.04
CA GLY A 4 -28.20 26.61 16.87
C GLY A 4 -27.36 26.20 15.66
N LEU A 5 -26.78 24.98 15.64
CA LEU A 5 -26.20 24.45 14.40
C LEU A 5 -27.31 23.92 13.48
N PRO A 6 -27.21 24.15 12.16
CA PRO A 6 -28.15 23.58 11.19
C PRO A 6 -28.03 22.06 11.14
N GLU A 7 -29.15 21.38 10.92
CA GLU A 7 -29.15 19.93 10.67
C GLU A 7 -28.40 19.65 9.36
N LEU A 8 -27.33 18.86 9.46
CA LEU A 8 -26.62 18.38 8.29
C LEU A 8 -27.45 17.27 7.65
N GLN A 9 -27.98 17.54 6.46
CA GLN A 9 -28.62 16.51 5.65
C GLN A 9 -27.55 15.53 5.16
N GLN A 10 -27.74 14.24 5.41
CA GLN A 10 -26.91 13.22 4.79
C GLN A 10 -27.17 13.20 3.29
N SER A 11 -26.16 13.50 2.48
CA SER A 11 -26.20 13.26 1.05
C SER A 11 -26.00 11.77 0.77
N GLU A 12 -26.86 11.15 -0.02
CA GLU A 12 -26.63 9.77 -0.50
C GLU A 12 -25.49 9.70 -1.53
N ASP A 13 -25.10 10.85 -2.10
CA ASP A 13 -24.03 10.95 -3.07
C ASP A 13 -22.68 10.67 -2.43
N LYS A 14 -22.06 9.57 -2.84
CA LYS A 14 -20.70 9.24 -2.42
C LYS A 14 -19.73 10.17 -3.14
N CYS A 15 -19.02 11.00 -2.39
CA CYS A 15 -17.97 11.85 -2.95
C CYS A 15 -16.85 10.98 -3.54
N VAL A 16 -16.67 11.03 -4.86
CA VAL A 16 -15.65 10.27 -5.59
C VAL A 16 -14.25 10.56 -5.05
N SER A 17 -13.92 11.83 -4.83
CA SER A 17 -12.61 12.24 -4.28
C SER A 17 -12.36 11.67 -2.88
N CYS A 18 -13.39 11.60 -2.03
CA CYS A 18 -13.30 10.99 -0.72
C CYS A 18 -13.12 9.47 -0.82
N LEU A 19 -13.85 8.81 -1.73
CA LEU A 19 -13.71 7.38 -1.95
C LEU A 19 -12.30 7.02 -2.42
N THR A 20 -11.73 7.76 -3.38
CA THR A 20 -10.38 7.51 -3.88
C THR A 20 -9.31 7.84 -2.83
N GLY A 21 -9.44 8.97 -2.12
CA GLY A 21 -8.41 9.42 -1.16
C GLY A 21 -8.46 8.72 0.20
N LYS A 22 -9.61 8.15 0.58
CA LYS A 22 -9.81 7.42 1.84
C LYS A 22 -10.10 5.94 1.62
N GLN A 23 -9.89 5.41 0.41
CA GLN A 23 -10.06 3.98 0.17
C GLN A 23 -9.11 3.22 1.09
N HIS A 24 -9.66 2.47 2.04
CA HIS A 24 -8.86 1.50 2.77
C HIS A 24 -8.40 0.46 1.75
N ARG A 25 -7.09 0.23 1.66
CA ARG A 25 -6.54 -0.82 0.81
C ARG A 25 -7.14 -2.16 1.25
N ASP A 26 -7.56 -2.99 0.31
CA ASP A 26 -7.96 -4.36 0.66
C ASP A 26 -6.82 -5.04 1.42
N PRO A 27 -7.14 -5.92 2.41
CA PRO A 27 -6.12 -6.61 3.17
C PRO A 27 -5.14 -7.32 2.23
N ILE A 28 -3.85 -7.04 2.39
CA ILE A 28 -2.81 -7.76 1.65
C ILE A 28 -2.80 -9.20 2.18
N PRO A 29 -2.89 -10.21 1.31
CA PRO A 29 -2.80 -11.61 1.72
C PRO A 29 -1.53 -11.84 2.54
N LYS A 30 -1.68 -12.52 3.68
CA LYS A 30 -0.55 -12.80 4.60
C LYS A 30 0.42 -13.84 4.04
N GLN A 31 0.03 -14.55 2.99
CA GLN A 31 0.80 -15.64 2.41
C GLN A 31 0.81 -15.50 0.88
N ALA A 32 1.91 -15.93 0.27
CA ALA A 32 2.01 -16.02 -1.18
C ALA A 32 1.09 -17.13 -1.70
N ASN A 33 0.51 -16.90 -2.88
CA ASN A 33 -0.35 -17.88 -3.55
C ASN A 33 0.41 -19.12 -4.04
N TRP A 34 1.74 -19.05 -4.09
CA TRP A 34 2.60 -20.10 -4.62
C TRP A 34 3.95 -20.13 -3.90
N ARG A 35 4.57 -21.31 -3.89
CA ARG A 35 5.87 -21.60 -3.31
C ARG A 35 6.59 -22.65 -4.15
N ALA A 36 7.92 -22.56 -4.19
CA ALA A 36 8.77 -23.58 -4.80
C ALA A 36 8.51 -24.99 -4.20
N SER A 37 8.42 -25.97 -5.09
CA SER A 37 8.28 -27.40 -4.84
C SER A 37 9.61 -28.16 -5.00
N ALA A 38 10.54 -27.61 -5.79
CA ALA A 38 11.86 -28.15 -6.04
C ALA A 38 12.97 -27.16 -5.64
N LYS A 39 14.18 -27.69 -5.42
CA LYS A 39 15.35 -26.86 -5.09
C LYS A 39 15.63 -25.90 -6.25
N LEU A 40 15.85 -24.63 -5.91
CA LEU A 40 16.19 -23.55 -6.85
C LEU A 40 15.07 -23.15 -7.83
N GLU A 41 13.83 -23.58 -7.61
CA GLU A 41 12.69 -23.21 -8.47
C GLU A 41 12.24 -21.74 -8.29
N LEU A 42 12.56 -21.13 -7.14
CA LEU A 42 12.26 -19.72 -6.85
C LEU A 42 13.42 -19.07 -6.11
N VAL A 43 13.91 -17.95 -6.64
CA VAL A 43 14.96 -17.12 -6.02
C VAL A 43 14.37 -15.75 -5.69
N HIS A 44 14.44 -15.37 -4.42
CA HIS A 44 14.10 -14.01 -3.98
C HIS A 44 15.40 -13.22 -3.86
N SER A 45 15.62 -12.28 -4.77
CA SER A 45 16.73 -11.34 -4.71
C SER A 45 16.20 -9.95 -4.37
N ASP A 46 16.92 -9.24 -3.51
CA ASP A 46 16.68 -7.83 -3.22
C ASP A 46 17.98 -7.05 -3.45
N ILE A 47 17.83 -5.77 -3.77
CA ILE A 47 18.97 -4.86 -3.91
C ILE A 47 19.14 -4.13 -2.60
N CYS A 48 20.32 -4.24 -2.00
CA CYS A 48 20.66 -3.41 -0.86
C CYS A 48 20.98 -1.97 -1.31
N GLY A 49 20.57 -1.02 -0.48
CA GLY A 49 20.85 0.40 -0.68
C GLY A 49 22.33 0.76 -0.54
N PRO A 50 22.69 2.06 -0.68
CA PRO A 50 24.05 2.50 -0.92
C PRO A 50 25.05 1.87 0.05
N ILE A 51 25.98 1.08 -0.49
CA ILE A 51 27.06 0.46 0.28
C ILE A 51 28.20 1.47 0.38
N ALA A 52 28.79 1.60 1.57
CA ALA A 52 30.02 2.34 1.78
C ALA A 52 31.21 1.36 1.92
N PRO A 53 32.31 1.54 1.16
CA PRO A 53 32.50 2.54 0.10
C PRO A 53 31.63 2.24 -1.13
N GLN A 54 31.26 3.30 -1.86
CA GLN A 54 30.53 3.13 -3.11
C GLN A 54 31.38 2.32 -4.10
N SER A 55 30.74 1.42 -4.85
CA SER A 55 31.42 0.72 -5.93
C SER A 55 31.84 1.72 -7.02
N ASN A 56 32.93 1.43 -7.75
CA ASN A 56 33.44 2.27 -8.84
C ASN A 56 32.50 2.37 -10.07
N GLY A 57 31.31 1.77 -10.02
CA GLY A 57 30.28 1.86 -11.06
C GLY A 57 29.53 3.19 -10.97
N GLY A 58 30.20 4.29 -11.29
CA GLY A 58 29.56 5.58 -11.56
C GLY A 58 29.06 5.63 -13.01
N ASN A 59 27.77 5.92 -13.20
CA ASN A 59 27.24 6.47 -14.46
C ASN A 59 27.31 7.99 -14.41
#